data_AF-A0A2E0KYG6-F1
#
_entry.id   AF-A0A2E0KYG6-F1
#
_cell.length_a   1.000
_cell.length_b   1.000
_cell.length_c   1.000
_cell.angle_alpha   90.00
_cell.angle_beta   90.00
_cell.angle_gamma   90.00
#
_symmetry.space_group_name_H-M   'P 1'
#
loop_
_entity.id
_entity.type
_entity.pdbx_description
1 polymer ?
#
loop_
_entity_poly.entity_id
_entity_poly.type
_entity_poly.pdbx_seq_one_letter_code
_entity_poly.pdbx_strand_id
1 'polypeptide(L)'
;MSDKQKKFGILLAGLAGLVLVAILVILTNQPTPQPTASNTLATLSPTIIANLTALPSAEPVGGNEAAVLNELQTAVNACDDYSDTRRQQMSQHIRWLLNPSTIPADIAIVAGENLMGRLTFGMAVYTSTEWRLLERPAQSCLIPIGRTLNDMLVAAGEDPLTIYDES
;
A
#
# COMPACT_ATOMS: atom_id res chain seq x y z
N MET A 1 11.46 -18.76 61.84
CA MET A 1 10.99 -19.53 60.68
C MET A 1 12.20 -20.13 59.97
N SER A 2 12.23 -21.46 59.85
CA SER A 2 13.42 -22.27 59.55
C SER A 2 13.71 -22.37 58.06
N ASP A 3 15.00 -22.33 57.70
CA ASP A 3 15.56 -22.32 56.35
C ASP A 3 15.14 -23.53 55.46
N LYS A 4 14.60 -24.58 56.09
CA LYS A 4 14.03 -25.74 55.39
C LYS A 4 12.70 -25.44 54.67
N GLN A 5 11.93 -24.44 55.09
CA GLN A 5 10.65 -24.10 54.43
C GLN A 5 10.82 -23.32 53.12
N LYS A 6 11.94 -22.62 52.91
CA LYS A 6 12.20 -21.88 51.65
C LYS A 6 12.52 -22.80 50.48
N LYS A 7 13.13 -23.97 50.73
CA LYS A 7 13.57 -24.89 49.66
C LYS A 7 12.43 -25.69 49.03
N PHE A 8 11.31 -25.88 49.74
CA PHE A 8 10.16 -26.64 49.20
C PHE A 8 9.26 -25.81 48.26
N GLY A 9 9.24 -24.48 48.40
CA GLY A 9 8.43 -23.59 47.53
C GLY A 9 8.98 -23.43 46.11
N ILE A 10 10.27 -23.65 45.90
CA ILE A 10 10.94 -23.44 44.60
C ILE A 10 10.75 -24.64 43.65
N LEU A 11 10.53 -25.85 44.18
CA LEU A 11 10.36 -27.06 43.37
C LEU A 11 8.96 -27.19 42.75
N LEU A 12 7.92 -26.60 43.35
CA LEU A 12 6.54 -26.62 42.80
C LEU A 12 6.32 -25.57 41.69
N ALA A 13 7.10 -24.49 41.65
CA ALA A 13 6.98 -23.45 40.63
C ALA A 13 7.60 -23.85 39.27
N GLY A 14 8.59 -24.75 39.25
CA GLY A 14 9.25 -25.17 38.01
C GLY A 14 8.39 -26.08 37.12
N LEU A 15 7.55 -26.93 37.71
CA LEU A 15 6.68 -27.85 36.98
C LEU A 15 5.46 -27.15 36.35
N ALA A 16 4.91 -26.12 37.00
CA ALA A 16 3.81 -25.33 36.44
C ALA A 16 4.25 -24.49 35.22
N GLY A 17 5.48 -23.95 35.24
CA GLY A 17 6.03 -23.19 34.11
C GLY A 17 6.26 -24.04 32.85
N LEU A 18 6.75 -25.28 33.01
CA LEU A 18 6.98 -26.18 31.88
C LEU A 18 5.70 -26.64 31.19
N VAL A 19 4.62 -26.86 31.95
CA VAL A 19 3.30 -27.21 31.36
C VAL A 19 2.71 -26.03 30.59
N LEU A 20 2.89 -24.80 31.07
CA LEU A 20 2.41 -23.60 30.39
C LEU A 20 3.16 -23.32 29.06
N VAL A 21 4.47 -23.55 29.02
CA VAL A 21 5.27 -23.42 27.79
C VAL A 21 4.92 -24.51 26.78
N ALA A 22 4.69 -25.75 27.22
CA ALA A 22 4.28 -26.84 26.33
C ALA A 22 2.91 -26.58 25.69
N ILE A 23 1.95 -26.04 26.45
CA ILE A 23 0.63 -25.64 25.92
C ILE A 23 0.77 -24.50 24.90
N LEU A 24 1.66 -23.52 25.16
CA LEU A 24 1.91 -22.42 24.23
C LEU A 24 2.53 -22.88 22.90
N VAL A 25 3.43 -23.88 22.94
CA VAL A 25 4.04 -24.47 21.73
C VAL A 25 3.03 -25.31 20.95
N ILE A 26 2.11 -26.02 21.61
CA ILE A 26 1.06 -26.80 20.94
C ILE A 26 0.01 -25.87 20.30
N LEU A 27 -0.30 -24.72 20.91
CA LEU A 27 -1.22 -23.73 20.34
C LEU A 27 -0.62 -22.92 19.17
N THR A 28 0.71 -22.82 19.07
CA THR A 28 1.39 -22.12 17.96
C THR A 28 1.73 -23.05 16.79
N ASN A 29 1.80 -24.36 17.01
CA ASN A 29 1.98 -25.39 15.97
C ASN A 29 0.65 -25.84 15.32
N GLN A 30 -0.34 -24.96 15.22
CA GLN A 30 -1.45 -25.28 14.33
C GLN A 30 -0.90 -25.35 12.90
N PRO A 31 -1.12 -26.46 12.16
CA PRO A 31 -0.74 -26.53 10.77
C PRO A 31 -1.39 -25.34 10.08
N THR A 32 -0.55 -24.41 9.60
CA THR A 32 -1.00 -23.22 8.88
C THR A 32 -2.03 -23.69 7.86
N PRO A 33 -3.30 -23.23 7.94
CA PRO A 33 -4.32 -23.68 7.00
C PRO A 33 -3.75 -23.46 5.60
N GLN A 34 -3.51 -24.57 4.89
CA GLN A 34 -2.89 -24.54 3.59
C GLN A 34 -3.81 -23.68 2.72
N PRO A 35 -3.32 -22.54 2.18
CA PRO A 35 -4.16 -21.67 1.39
C PRO A 35 -4.72 -22.50 0.24
N THR A 36 -6.02 -22.77 0.32
CA THR A 36 -6.72 -23.47 -0.75
C THR A 36 -6.56 -22.56 -1.96
N ALA A 37 -5.92 -23.06 -3.03
CA ALA A 37 -5.73 -22.31 -4.26
C ALA A 37 -7.08 -21.73 -4.67
N SER A 38 -7.20 -20.42 -4.48
CA SER A 38 -8.47 -19.73 -4.57
C SER A 38 -8.81 -19.64 -6.06
N ASN A 39 -9.90 -20.28 -6.48
CA ASN A 39 -10.41 -20.24 -7.85
C ASN A 39 -10.96 -18.84 -8.25
N THR A 40 -10.44 -17.75 -7.67
CA THR A 40 -10.93 -16.37 -7.82
C THR A 40 -10.79 -15.83 -9.24
N LEU A 41 -10.00 -16.49 -10.09
CA LEU A 41 -9.90 -16.14 -11.51
C LEU A 41 -11.22 -16.38 -12.26
N ALA A 42 -12.08 -17.29 -11.80
CA ALA A 42 -13.34 -17.61 -12.49
C ALA A 42 -14.43 -16.52 -12.36
N THR A 43 -14.21 -15.48 -11.55
CA THR A 43 -15.18 -14.39 -11.31
C THR A 43 -14.71 -13.01 -11.80
N LEU A 44 -13.56 -12.91 -12.47
CA LEU A 44 -13.07 -11.63 -12.98
C LEU A 44 -13.87 -11.20 -14.22
N SER A 45 -14.06 -9.88 -14.39
CA SER A 45 -14.68 -9.36 -15.61
C SER A 45 -13.77 -9.64 -16.82
N PRO A 46 -14.34 -9.83 -18.03
CA PRO A 46 -13.55 -10.03 -19.24
C PRO A 46 -12.52 -8.91 -19.48
N THR A 47 -12.87 -7.68 -19.13
CA THR A 47 -11.98 -6.51 -19.22
C THR A 47 -10.76 -6.66 -18.30
N ILE A 48 -10.96 -7.10 -17.07
CA ILE A 48 -9.85 -7.33 -16.12
C ILE A 48 -8.94 -8.45 -16.63
N ILE A 49 -9.50 -9.54 -17.15
CA ILE A 49 -8.71 -10.64 -17.73
C ILE A 49 -7.87 -10.12 -18.92
N ALA A 50 -8.47 -9.34 -19.82
CA ALA A 50 -7.76 -8.75 -20.94
C ALA A 50 -6.61 -7.86 -20.47
N ASN A 51 -6.84 -6.98 -19.49
CA ASN A 51 -5.81 -6.13 -18.89
C ASN A 51 -4.66 -6.97 -18.31
N LEU A 52 -4.96 -8.01 -17.54
CA LEU A 52 -3.96 -8.92 -16.96
C LEU A 52 -3.14 -9.65 -18.02
N THR A 53 -3.75 -10.04 -19.13
CA THR A 53 -3.03 -10.70 -20.23
C THR A 53 -2.14 -9.74 -21.03
N ALA A 54 -2.53 -8.46 -21.13
CA ALA A 54 -1.78 -7.44 -21.87
C ALA A 54 -0.63 -6.82 -21.04
N LEU A 55 -0.81 -6.73 -19.72
CA LEU A 55 0.11 -6.06 -18.79
C LEU A 55 1.58 -6.50 -18.93
N PRO A 56 1.93 -7.80 -18.95
CA PRO A 56 3.32 -8.23 -19.05
C PRO A 56 4.05 -7.74 -20.31
N SER A 57 3.29 -7.41 -21.36
CA SER A 57 3.79 -6.88 -22.63
C SER A 57 3.57 -5.37 -22.80
N ALA A 58 3.05 -4.67 -21.78
CA ALA A 58 2.81 -3.24 -21.85
C ALA A 58 4.15 -2.49 -22.00
N GLU A 59 4.23 -1.64 -23.02
CA GLU A 59 5.39 -0.79 -23.24
C GLU A 59 5.47 0.29 -22.14
N PRO A 60 6.68 0.73 -21.77
CA PRO A 60 6.84 1.90 -20.91
C PRO A 60 6.16 3.13 -21.50
N VAL A 61 5.56 3.95 -20.63
CA VAL A 61 4.93 5.21 -21.04
C VAL A 61 5.99 6.16 -21.59
N GLY A 62 5.70 6.79 -22.72
CA GLY A 62 6.60 7.72 -23.41
C GLY A 62 6.03 9.13 -23.57
N GLY A 63 6.80 10.01 -24.23
CA GLY A 63 6.32 11.33 -24.64
C GLY A 63 5.92 12.25 -23.48
N ASN A 64 4.82 13.00 -23.68
CA ASN A 64 4.35 14.00 -22.72
C ASN A 64 3.88 13.39 -21.39
N GLU A 65 3.23 12.22 -21.45
CA GLU A 65 2.73 11.54 -20.24
C GLU A 65 3.89 11.10 -19.34
N ALA A 66 4.95 10.56 -19.94
CA ALA A 66 6.17 10.23 -19.19
C ALA A 66 6.83 11.47 -18.59
N ALA A 67 6.82 12.61 -19.30
CA ALA A 67 7.37 13.86 -18.78
C ALA A 67 6.60 14.32 -17.53
N VAL A 68 5.26 14.30 -17.56
CA VAL A 68 4.40 14.64 -16.40
C VAL A 68 4.67 13.70 -15.22
N LEU A 69 4.78 12.39 -15.45
CA LEU A 69 5.10 11.43 -14.39
C LEU A 69 6.50 11.64 -13.78
N ASN A 70 7.50 11.98 -14.59
CA ASN A 70 8.85 12.30 -14.12
C ASN A 70 8.89 13.62 -13.33
N GLU A 71 8.11 14.62 -13.74
CA GLU A 71 7.96 15.87 -13.00
C GLU A 71 7.27 15.62 -11.65
N LEU A 72 6.18 14.84 -11.65
CA LEU A 72 5.52 14.41 -10.42
C LEU A 72 6.47 13.65 -9.49
N GLN A 73 7.30 12.75 -10.02
CA GLN A 73 8.32 12.03 -9.23
C GLN A 73 9.33 12.99 -8.60
N THR A 74 9.77 14.00 -9.36
CA THR A 74 10.66 15.05 -8.86
C THR A 74 10.00 15.83 -7.72
N ALA A 75 8.74 16.27 -7.91
CA ALA A 75 7.98 17.01 -6.91
C ALA A 75 7.77 16.19 -5.62
N VAL A 76 7.38 14.91 -5.77
CA VAL A 76 7.25 13.97 -4.64
C VAL A 76 8.58 13.84 -3.90
N ASN A 77 9.70 13.72 -4.61
CA ASN A 77 11.01 13.57 -3.98
C ASN A 77 11.49 14.83 -3.26
N ALA A 78 11.13 16.01 -3.77
CA ALA A 78 11.52 17.30 -3.19
C ALA A 78 10.61 17.78 -2.03
N CYS A 79 9.44 17.15 -1.84
CA CYS A 79 8.46 17.63 -0.87
C CYS A 79 8.73 17.10 0.54
N ASP A 80 9.22 17.94 1.46
CA ASP A 80 9.57 17.53 2.84
C ASP A 80 8.36 17.17 3.72
N ASP A 81 7.15 17.58 3.32
CA ASP A 81 5.92 17.25 4.05
C ASP A 81 5.52 15.77 3.92
N TYR A 82 6.10 15.04 2.98
CA TYR A 82 5.94 13.58 2.94
C TYR A 82 6.82 12.90 3.97
N SER A 83 6.23 12.01 4.79
CA SER A 83 7.02 10.99 5.47
C SER A 83 7.78 10.10 4.49
N ASP A 84 8.91 9.53 4.91
CA ASP A 84 9.74 8.65 4.07
C ASP A 84 8.95 7.46 3.51
N THR A 85 8.12 6.84 4.35
CA THR A 85 7.24 5.74 3.94
C THR A 85 6.25 6.18 2.86
N ARG A 86 5.64 7.37 3.03
CA ARG A 86 4.69 7.90 2.05
C ARG A 86 5.38 8.20 0.72
N ARG A 87 6.56 8.82 0.76
CA ARG A 87 7.38 9.09 -0.42
C ARG A 87 7.74 7.83 -1.20
N GLN A 88 8.07 6.73 -0.51
CA GLN A 88 8.33 5.43 -1.13
C GLN A 88 7.09 4.84 -1.81
N GLN A 89 5.92 4.92 -1.16
CA GLN A 89 4.66 4.46 -1.74
C GLN A 89 4.30 5.25 -3.01
N MET A 90 4.42 6.57 -2.97
CA MET A 90 4.20 7.44 -4.13
C MET A 90 5.16 7.08 -5.27
N SER A 91 6.45 6.94 -4.97
CA SER A 91 7.47 6.58 -5.97
C SER A 91 7.23 5.19 -6.57
N GLN A 92 6.67 4.25 -5.81
CA GLN A 92 6.28 2.94 -6.32
C GLN A 92 5.12 3.05 -7.32
N HIS A 93 4.08 3.84 -7.00
CA HIS A 93 2.96 4.05 -7.91
C HIS A 93 3.41 4.75 -9.19
N ILE A 94 4.25 5.79 -9.09
CA ILE A 94 4.76 6.49 -10.28
C ILE A 94 5.58 5.54 -11.16
N ARG A 95 6.40 4.66 -10.56
CA ARG A 95 7.16 3.65 -11.32
C ARG A 95 6.25 2.67 -12.05
N TRP A 96 5.15 2.26 -11.41
CA TRP A 96 4.13 1.43 -12.04
C TRP A 96 3.44 2.14 -13.21
N LEU A 97 3.12 3.42 -13.07
CA LEU A 97 2.54 4.21 -14.16
C LEU A 97 3.52 4.38 -15.31
N LEU A 98 4.80 4.64 -15.02
CA LEU A 98 5.86 4.75 -16.05
C LEU A 98 6.15 3.42 -16.75
N ASN A 99 6.03 2.30 -16.03
CA ASN A 99 6.29 0.97 -16.58
C ASN A 99 5.20 -0.04 -16.13
N PRO A 100 4.05 -0.06 -16.82
CA PRO A 100 2.90 -0.88 -16.42
C PRO A 100 3.20 -2.38 -16.37
N SER A 101 4.17 -2.88 -17.15
CA SER A 101 4.58 -4.30 -17.12
C SER A 101 5.14 -4.76 -15.77
N THR A 102 5.49 -3.82 -14.89
CA THR A 102 6.00 -4.11 -13.54
C THR A 102 4.92 -4.12 -12.45
N ILE A 103 3.65 -3.91 -12.83
CA ILE A 103 2.52 -3.92 -11.90
C ILE A 103 2.23 -5.37 -11.47
N PRO A 104 2.21 -5.67 -10.16
CA PRO A 104 1.81 -6.98 -9.66
C PRO A 104 0.36 -7.32 -10.05
N ALA A 105 0.10 -8.58 -10.40
CA ALA A 105 -1.20 -9.01 -10.90
C ALA A 105 -2.34 -8.78 -9.89
N ASP A 106 -2.07 -8.91 -8.59
CA ASP A 106 -3.02 -8.62 -7.51
C ASP A 106 -3.40 -7.13 -7.46
N ILE A 107 -2.44 -6.23 -7.67
CA ILE A 107 -2.70 -4.79 -7.78
C ILE A 107 -3.54 -4.50 -9.01
N ALA A 108 -3.22 -5.13 -10.15
CA ALA A 108 -4.00 -4.97 -11.37
C ALA A 108 -5.46 -5.47 -11.22
N ILE A 109 -5.67 -6.58 -10.51
CA ILE A 109 -7.01 -7.10 -10.19
C ILE A 109 -7.79 -6.11 -9.33
N VAL A 110 -7.17 -5.59 -8.27
CA VAL A 110 -7.83 -4.64 -7.34
C VAL A 110 -8.14 -3.31 -8.01
N ALA A 111 -7.26 -2.84 -8.89
CA ALA A 111 -7.48 -1.62 -9.67
C ALA A 111 -8.58 -1.80 -10.74
N GLY A 112 -8.83 -3.03 -11.18
CA GLY A 112 -9.95 -3.36 -12.07
C GLY A 112 -9.76 -2.83 -13.48
N GLU A 113 -10.81 -2.20 -14.02
CA GLU A 113 -10.88 -1.84 -15.45
C GLU A 113 -10.07 -0.58 -15.80
N ASN A 114 -10.01 0.40 -14.89
CA ASN A 114 -9.22 1.64 -15.07
C ASN A 114 -7.98 1.64 -14.17
N LEU A 115 -6.97 0.85 -14.56
CA LEU A 115 -5.74 0.67 -13.79
C LEU A 115 -5.03 1.99 -13.49
N MET A 116 -4.84 2.82 -14.52
CA MET A 116 -4.13 4.10 -14.40
C MET A 116 -4.90 5.07 -13.50
N GLY A 117 -6.22 5.19 -13.70
CA GLY A 117 -7.09 6.02 -12.87
C GLY A 117 -7.05 5.59 -11.40
N ARG A 118 -7.16 4.30 -11.10
CA ARG A 118 -7.12 3.80 -9.71
C ARG A 118 -5.77 3.97 -9.02
N LEU A 119 -4.66 3.75 -9.73
CA LEU A 119 -3.32 3.99 -9.18
C LEU A 119 -3.10 5.47 -8.86
N THR A 120 -3.56 6.35 -9.75
CA THR A 120 -3.54 7.81 -9.58
C THR A 120 -4.43 8.24 -8.42
N PHE A 121 -5.63 7.66 -8.30
CA PHE A 121 -6.55 7.93 -7.20
C PHE A 121 -5.94 7.54 -5.86
N GLY A 122 -5.28 6.38 -5.77
CA GLY A 122 -4.55 5.97 -4.58
C GLY A 122 -3.50 6.99 -4.16
N MET A 123 -2.73 7.53 -5.11
CA MET A 123 -1.76 8.60 -4.87
C MET A 123 -2.43 9.90 -4.39
N ALA A 124 -3.55 10.30 -4.98
CA ALA A 124 -4.30 11.49 -4.58
C ALA A 124 -4.84 11.36 -3.14
N VAL A 125 -5.39 10.20 -2.78
CA VAL A 125 -5.87 9.90 -1.42
C VAL A 125 -4.71 9.92 -0.42
N TYR A 126 -3.56 9.35 -0.77
CA TYR A 126 -2.35 9.37 0.04
C TYR A 126 -1.85 10.79 0.30
N THR A 127 -1.74 11.59 -0.76
CA THR A 127 -1.34 13.01 -0.67
C THR A 127 -2.29 13.80 0.23
N SER A 128 -3.60 13.65 0.03
CA SER A 128 -4.61 14.40 0.79
C SER A 128 -4.68 13.97 2.25
N THR A 129 -4.46 12.69 2.52
CA THR A 129 -4.39 12.16 3.89
C THR A 129 -3.17 12.71 4.63
N GLU A 130 -1.99 12.71 3.99
CA GLU A 130 -0.78 13.26 4.60
C GLU A 130 -0.96 14.76 4.91
N TRP A 131 -1.50 15.53 3.96
CA TRP A 131 -1.77 16.96 4.16
C TRP A 131 -2.76 17.22 5.30
N ARG A 132 -3.81 16.38 5.43
CA ARG A 132 -4.75 16.45 6.56
C ARG A 132 -4.08 16.13 7.90
N LEU A 133 -3.18 15.16 7.94
CA LEU A 133 -2.44 14.79 9.15
C LEU A 133 -1.50 15.91 9.64
N LEU A 134 -1.01 16.74 8.72
CA LEU A 134 -0.22 17.93 9.02
C LEU A 134 -1.07 19.15 9.43
N GLU A 135 -2.38 18.99 9.63
CA GLU A 135 -3.33 20.07 9.90
C GLU A 135 -3.49 21.07 8.74
N ARG A 136 -3.25 20.60 7.50
CA ARG A 136 -3.47 21.35 6.24
C ARG A 136 -2.72 22.69 6.18
N PRO A 137 -1.39 22.73 6.30
CA PRO A 137 -0.66 23.98 6.18
C PRO A 137 -0.83 24.54 4.75
N ALA A 138 -1.16 25.83 4.65
CA ALA A 138 -1.43 26.49 3.37
C ALA A 138 -0.20 26.59 2.45
N GLN A 139 1.00 26.48 3.03
CA GLN A 139 2.28 26.51 2.30
C GLN A 139 2.83 25.09 2.02
N SER A 140 2.00 24.06 2.17
CA SER A 140 2.43 22.68 1.98
C SER A 140 2.80 22.39 0.53
N CYS A 141 3.92 21.69 0.33
CA CYS A 141 4.30 21.19 -1.00
C CYS A 141 3.34 20.09 -1.51
N LEU A 142 2.48 19.55 -0.66
CA LEU A 142 1.47 18.55 -1.01
C LEU A 142 0.30 19.13 -1.82
N ILE A 143 0.04 20.43 -1.73
CA ILE A 143 -1.06 21.10 -2.46
C ILE A 143 -0.81 21.06 -3.99
N PRO A 144 0.32 21.58 -4.52
CA PRO A 144 0.56 21.51 -5.96
C PRO A 144 0.65 20.06 -6.47
N ILE A 145 1.22 19.13 -5.69
CA ILE A 145 1.26 17.70 -6.04
C ILE A 145 -0.17 17.14 -6.15
N GLY A 146 -1.03 17.46 -5.18
CA GLY A 146 -2.44 17.06 -5.17
C GLY A 146 -3.21 17.58 -6.39
N ARG A 147 -2.95 18.83 -6.81
CA ARG A 147 -3.54 19.42 -8.02
C ARG A 147 -3.08 18.70 -9.29
N THR A 148 -1.79 18.40 -9.42
CA THR A 148 -1.27 17.58 -10.54
C THR A 148 -1.93 16.21 -10.59
N LEU A 149 -2.14 15.56 -9.44
CA LEU A 149 -2.84 14.27 -9.37
C LEU A 149 -4.31 14.39 -9.77
N ASN A 150 -4.99 15.49 -9.42
CA ASN A 150 -6.35 15.76 -9.88
C ASN A 150 -6.41 15.94 -11.40
N ASP A 151 -5.46 16.67 -12.00
CA ASP A 151 -5.39 16.83 -13.45
C ASP A 151 -5.22 15.46 -14.15
N MET A 152 -4.39 14.59 -13.58
CA MET A 152 -4.21 13.22 -14.06
C MET A 152 -5.47 12.36 -13.89
N LEU A 153 -6.22 12.52 -12.79
CA LEU A 153 -7.50 11.83 -12.59
C LEU A 153 -8.52 12.22 -13.66
N VAL A 154 -8.67 13.52 -13.91
CA VAL A 154 -9.57 14.04 -14.96
C VAL A 154 -9.17 13.50 -16.33
N ALA A 155 -7.87 13.49 -16.65
CA ALA A 155 -7.37 12.91 -17.90
C ALA A 155 -7.67 11.40 -18.02
N ALA A 156 -7.71 10.68 -16.91
CA ALA A 156 -8.08 9.26 -16.83
C ALA A 156 -9.60 9.01 -16.77
N GLY A 157 -10.44 10.05 -16.86
CA GLY A 157 -11.89 9.95 -16.77
C GLY A 157 -12.43 9.71 -15.35
N GLU A 158 -11.62 10.00 -14.33
CA GLU A 158 -11.99 9.89 -12.92
C GLU A 158 -12.33 11.27 -12.32
N ASP A 159 -13.09 11.28 -11.23
CA ASP A 159 -13.42 12.51 -10.50
C ASP A 159 -12.21 13.01 -9.68
N PRO A 160 -11.88 14.32 -9.73
CA PRO A 160 -10.81 14.89 -8.92
C PRO A 160 -11.21 15.01 -7.44
N LEU A 161 -10.22 15.08 -6.55
CA LEU A 161 -10.46 15.38 -5.14
C LEU A 161 -10.67 16.89 -4.93
N THR A 162 -11.79 17.30 -4.34
CA THR A 162 -12.13 18.72 -4.14
C THR A 162 -11.36 19.41 -3.00
N ILE A 163 -10.56 18.67 -2.25
CA ILE A 163 -9.92 19.18 -1.02
C ILE A 163 -8.84 20.25 -1.30
N TYR A 164 -8.27 20.26 -2.50
CA TYR A 164 -7.20 21.20 -2.89
C TYR A 164 -7.72 22.54 -3.45
N ASP A 165 -9.05 22.68 -3.54
CA ASP A 165 -9.72 23.91 -3.98
C ASP A 165 -9.93 24.91 -2.83
N GLU A 166 -9.79 24.43 -1.58
CA GLU A 166 -10.00 25.20 -0.35
C GLU A 166 -8.75 26.00 0.10
N SER A 167 -7.59 25.77 -0.54
CA SER A 167 -6.27 26.30 -0.12
C SER A 167 -5.76 27.47 -0.95
#